data_AF-A0A925P2C3-F1
#
_entry.id   AF-A0A925P2C3-F1
#
_cell.length_a   1.000
_cell.length_b   1.000
_cell.length_c   1.000
_cell.angle_alpha   90.00
_cell.angle_beta   90.00
_cell.angle_gamma   90.00
#
_symmetry.space_group_name_H-M   'P 1'
#
loop_
_entity.id
_entity.type
_entity.pdbx_description
1 polymer ?
#
loop_
_entity_poly.entity_id
_entity_poly.type
_entity_poly.pdbx_seq_one_letter_code
_entity_poly.pdbx_strand_id
1 'polypeptide(L)'
;MKIFCLLFAGLLCVFSNAFAVDPEFDGQCALGMAKGSKLATNCSVLWVGPDDKVYCFFNQAAKEKFLQSPRENMTRAQAFWEDPENLKRLIRRE
;
A
#
# COMPACT_ATOMS: atom_id res chain seq x y z
N MET A 1 37.90 19.84 25.34
CA MET A 1 38.74 19.31 26.45
C MET A 1 37.89 18.34 27.26
N LYS A 2 38.42 17.11 27.45
CA LYS A 2 37.97 16.04 28.38
C LYS A 2 36.59 15.45 28.05
N ILE A 3 36.47 14.38 27.25
CA ILE A 3 36.88 12.99 27.53
C ILE A 3 36.53 12.56 28.96
N PHE A 4 35.35 11.95 29.08
CA PHE A 4 35.09 10.90 30.06
C PHE A 4 34.94 9.58 29.28
N CYS A 5 36.07 8.88 29.21
CA CYS A 5 36.16 7.42 29.29
C CYS A 5 35.03 6.85 30.18
N LEU A 6 34.40 5.69 29.97
CA LEU A 6 34.83 4.44 29.37
C LEU A 6 33.67 3.44 29.64
N LEU A 7 33.54 2.41 28.80
CA LEU A 7 32.89 1.12 29.08
C LEU A 7 31.35 1.06 29.13
N PHE A 8 30.72 0.90 27.97
CA PHE A 8 29.70 -0.14 27.83
C PHE A 8 29.95 -0.88 26.52
N ALA A 9 30.43 -2.11 26.67
CA ALA A 9 30.58 -3.06 25.59
C ALA A 9 29.20 -3.33 24.95
N GLY A 10 29.17 -3.29 23.63
CA GLY A 10 28.21 -4.03 22.81
C GLY A 10 26.74 -3.72 23.06
N LEU A 11 26.25 -2.60 22.54
CA LEU A 11 24.87 -2.56 22.08
C LEU A 11 24.81 -1.76 20.79
N LEU A 12 24.99 -2.47 19.68
CA LEU A 12 24.50 -2.03 18.38
C LEU A 12 22.99 -1.93 18.51
N CYS A 13 22.48 -0.76 18.89
CA CYS A 13 21.07 -0.43 18.71
C CYS A 13 20.81 -0.46 17.20
N VAL A 14 20.36 -1.61 16.72
CA VAL A 14 19.80 -1.74 15.38
C VAL A 14 18.52 -0.92 15.44
N PHE A 15 18.56 0.31 14.94
CA PHE A 15 17.37 1.11 14.72
C PHE A 15 16.55 0.36 13.67
N SER A 16 15.60 -0.44 14.13
CA SER A 16 14.56 -1.01 13.29
C SER A 16 13.69 0.13 12.83
N ASN A 17 14.10 0.81 11.76
CA ASN A 17 13.20 1.60 10.95
C ASN A 17 12.22 0.59 10.34
N ALA A 18 11.12 0.33 11.04
CA ALA A 18 9.93 -0.19 10.41
C ALA A 18 9.49 0.91 9.45
N PHE A 19 10.04 0.90 8.24
CA PHE A 19 9.51 1.68 7.13
C PHE A 19 8.07 1.19 6.99
N ALA A 20 7.13 1.95 7.53
CA ALA A 20 5.74 1.80 7.17
C ALA A 20 5.70 2.10 5.67
N VAL A 21 5.73 1.05 4.86
CA VAL A 21 5.50 1.17 3.43
C VAL A 21 4.04 1.56 3.31
N ASP A 22 3.80 2.80 2.91
CA ASP A 22 2.44 3.28 2.67
C ASP A 22 1.80 2.35 1.63
N PRO A 23 0.59 1.82 1.90
CA PRO A 23 -0.07 0.94 0.97
C PRO A 23 -0.42 1.69 -0.32
N GLU A 24 -0.38 0.97 -1.45
CA GLU A 24 -0.77 1.52 -2.74
C GLU A 24 -2.21 2.04 -2.72
N PHE A 25 -2.41 3.07 -3.53
CA PHE A 25 -3.70 3.73 -3.70
C PHE A 25 -4.26 4.27 -2.38
N ASP A 26 -3.40 4.65 -1.42
CA ASP A 26 -3.81 5.21 -0.13
C ASP A 26 -4.72 4.24 0.66
N GLY A 27 -4.37 2.95 0.62
CA GLY A 27 -5.10 1.89 1.34
C GLY A 27 -6.47 1.53 0.75
N GLN A 28 -6.80 2.04 -0.44
CA GLN A 28 -8.01 1.68 -1.17
C GLN A 28 -7.93 0.23 -1.68
N CYS A 29 -9.08 -0.40 -1.85
CA CYS A 29 -9.15 -1.75 -2.40
C CYS A 29 -8.60 -1.78 -3.83
N ALA A 30 -7.50 -2.50 -4.06
CA ALA A 30 -6.85 -2.56 -5.37
C ALA A 30 -7.76 -3.11 -6.49
N LEU A 31 -8.63 -4.08 -6.17
CA LEU A 31 -9.65 -4.54 -7.12
C LEU A 31 -10.74 -3.49 -7.38
N GLY A 32 -11.11 -2.72 -6.35
CA GLY A 32 -12.03 -1.59 -6.51
C GLY A 32 -11.44 -0.58 -7.50
N MET A 33 -10.18 -0.21 -7.29
CA MET A 33 -9.42 0.68 -8.15
C MET A 33 -9.36 0.15 -9.59
N ALA A 34 -9.03 -1.13 -9.78
CA ALA A 34 -9.03 -1.78 -11.10
C ALA A 34 -10.40 -1.79 -11.81
N LYS A 35 -11.49 -1.66 -11.03
CA LYS A 35 -12.87 -1.57 -11.52
C LYS A 35 -13.41 -0.15 -11.58
N GLY A 36 -12.58 0.84 -11.26
CA GLY A 36 -12.96 2.25 -11.27
C GLY A 36 -13.83 2.69 -10.09
N SER A 37 -13.60 2.13 -8.90
CA SER A 37 -14.30 2.45 -7.67
C SER A 37 -13.34 2.66 -6.51
N LYS A 38 -13.57 3.68 -5.68
CA LYS A 38 -12.92 3.77 -4.36
C LYS A 38 -13.67 2.89 -3.37
N LEU A 39 -12.92 2.22 -2.52
CA LEU A 39 -13.45 1.44 -1.40
C LEU A 39 -12.36 1.41 -0.35
N ALA A 40 -12.48 2.29 0.64
CA ALA A 40 -11.49 2.40 1.70
C ALA A 40 -11.44 1.06 2.46
N THR A 41 -10.22 0.65 2.82
CA THR A 41 -10.02 -0.58 3.58
C THR A 41 -9.21 -0.28 4.83
N ASN A 42 -9.33 -1.15 5.82
CA ASN A 42 -8.41 -1.17 6.95
C ASN A 42 -7.15 -2.01 6.64
N CYS A 43 -6.94 -2.37 5.38
CA CYS A 43 -5.81 -3.19 4.92
C CYS A 43 -5.62 -4.51 5.68
N SER A 44 -6.67 -5.14 6.21
CA SER A 44 -6.56 -6.48 6.85
C SER A 44 -6.28 -7.62 5.88
N VAL A 45 -6.55 -7.42 4.58
CA VAL A 45 -6.20 -8.37 3.52
C VAL A 45 -5.20 -7.70 2.59
N LEU A 46 -3.98 -8.24 2.56
CA LEU A 46 -2.81 -7.65 1.90
C LEU A 46 -2.27 -8.59 0.81
N TRP A 47 -1.62 -8.02 -0.20
CA TRP A 47 -0.74 -8.73 -1.11
C TRP A 47 0.45 -7.85 -1.48
N VAL A 48 1.66 -8.42 -1.46
CA VAL A 48 2.86 -7.75 -1.97
C VAL A 48 3.00 -8.11 -3.44
N GLY A 49 2.97 -7.11 -4.30
CA GLY A 49 3.09 -7.26 -5.75
C GLY A 49 4.54 -7.55 -6.19
N PRO A 50 4.74 -7.91 -7.46
CA PRO A 50 6.06 -8.10 -8.05
C PRO A 50 6.86 -6.79 -8.22
N ASP A 51 6.24 -5.66 -7.93
CA ASP A 51 6.78 -4.30 -7.92
C ASP A 51 7.13 -3.81 -6.51
N ASP A 52 7.24 -4.74 -5.54
CA ASP A 52 7.56 -4.50 -4.13
C ASP A 52 6.56 -3.57 -3.40
N LYS A 53 5.37 -3.42 -3.98
CA LYS A 53 4.28 -2.58 -3.47
C LYS A 53 3.25 -3.39 -2.69
N VAL A 54 2.65 -2.75 -1.68
CA VAL A 54 1.64 -3.38 -0.81
C VAL A 54 0.24 -2.98 -1.28
N TYR A 55 -0.55 -3.96 -1.69
CA TYR A 55 -1.94 -3.78 -2.14
C TYR A 55 -2.93 -4.22 -1.07
N CYS A 56 -3.92 -3.38 -0.78
CA CYS A 56 -5.00 -3.69 0.15
C CYS A 56 -6.26 -4.19 -0.56
N PHE A 57 -7.01 -5.06 0.12
CA PHE A 57 -8.28 -5.61 -0.38
C PHE A 57 -9.35 -5.56 0.70
N PHE A 58 -10.58 -5.28 0.30
CA PHE A 58 -11.70 -5.21 1.27
C PHE A 58 -12.05 -6.59 1.86
N ASN A 59 -11.74 -7.68 1.14
CA ASN A 59 -11.86 -9.04 1.62
C ASN A 59 -11.00 -10.01 0.79
N GLN A 60 -10.96 -11.28 1.22
CA GLN A 60 -10.19 -12.34 0.58
C GLN A 60 -10.64 -12.64 -0.86
N ALA A 61 -11.96 -12.62 -1.13
CA ALA A 61 -12.49 -12.87 -2.48
C ALA A 61 -12.07 -11.78 -3.48
N ALA A 62 -11.89 -10.53 -3.04
CA ALA A 62 -11.38 -9.45 -3.87
C ALA A 62 -9.91 -9.67 -4.23
N LYS A 63 -9.09 -10.10 -3.27
CA LYS A 63 -7.71 -10.48 -3.51
C LYS A 63 -7.63 -11.62 -4.53
N GLU A 64 -8.40 -12.69 -4.35
CA GLU A 64 -8.40 -13.83 -5.26
C GLU A 64 -8.78 -13.42 -6.70
N LYS A 65 -9.83 -12.62 -6.87
CA LYS A 65 -10.23 -12.08 -8.18
C LYS A 65 -9.15 -11.21 -8.80
N PHE A 66 -8.47 -10.39 -7.99
CA PHE A 66 -7.36 -9.56 -8.47
C PHE A 66 -6.20 -10.41 -8.98
N LEU A 67 -5.88 -11.49 -8.26
CA LEU A 67 -4.78 -12.41 -8.57
C LEU A 67 -5.03 -13.36 -9.74
N GLN A 68 -6.25 -13.40 -10.31
CA GLN A 68 -6.50 -14.11 -11.57
C GLN A 68 -5.78 -13.46 -12.77
N SER A 69 -5.67 -12.13 -12.75
CA SER A 69 -4.98 -11.33 -13.78
C SER A 69 -4.21 -10.17 -13.13
N PRO A 70 -3.18 -10.44 -12.31
CA PRO A 70 -2.60 -9.44 -11.42
C PRO A 70 -1.98 -8.28 -12.20
N ARG A 71 -1.23 -8.56 -13.28
CA ARG A 71 -0.61 -7.52 -14.12
C ARG A 71 -1.64 -6.57 -14.73
N GLU A 72 -2.69 -7.13 -15.32
CA GLU A 72 -3.75 -6.34 -15.94
C GLU A 72 -4.52 -5.52 -14.92
N ASN A 73 -4.84 -6.10 -13.76
CA ASN A 73 -5.56 -5.41 -12.70
C ASN A 73 -4.69 -4.30 -12.06
N MET A 74 -3.38 -4.51 -11.89
CA MET A 74 -2.45 -3.46 -11.45
C MET A 74 -2.42 -2.31 -12.44
N THR A 75 -2.29 -2.58 -13.75
CA THR A 75 -2.32 -1.53 -14.78
C THR A 75 -3.63 -0.74 -14.77
N ARG A 76 -4.78 -1.41 -14.66
CA ARG A 76 -6.08 -0.74 -14.59
C ARG A 76 -6.24 0.10 -13.32
N ALA A 77 -5.82 -0.43 -12.17
CA ALA A 77 -5.87 0.28 -10.90
C ALA A 77 -5.00 1.54 -10.92
N GLN A 78 -3.78 1.43 -11.47
CA GLN A 78 -2.87 2.57 -11.65
C GLN A 78 -3.47 3.62 -12.56
N ALA A 79 -3.97 3.22 -13.74
CA ALA A 79 -4.59 4.15 -14.69
C ALA A 79 -5.80 4.87 -14.08
N PHE A 80 -6.60 4.17 -13.25
CA PHE A 80 -7.72 4.80 -12.56
C PHE A 80 -7.26 5.79 -11.48
N TRP A 81 -6.21 5.44 -10.74
CA TRP A 81 -5.63 6.28 -9.68
C TRP A 81 -4.97 7.56 -10.20
N GLU A 82 -4.27 7.48 -11.33
CA GLU A 82 -3.53 8.61 -11.90
C GLU A 82 -4.40 9.62 -12.64
N ASP A 83 -5.66 9.29 -12.95
CA ASP A 83 -6.58 10.17 -13.67
C ASP A 83 -7.33 11.10 -12.69
N PRO A 84 -7.09 12.42 -12.73
CA PRO A 84 -7.75 13.38 -11.85
C PRO A 84 -9.27 13.44 -12.06
N GLU A 85 -9.77 13.16 -13.25
CA GLU A 85 -11.21 13.18 -13.53
C GLU A 85 -11.92 11.96 -12.90
N ASN A 86 -11.25 10.82 -12.82
CA ASN A 86 -11.74 9.66 -12.08
C ASN A 86 -11.90 9.98 -10.59
N LEU A 87 -10.90 10.64 -10.01
CA LEU A 87 -10.90 11.05 -8.61
C LEU A 87 -12.01 12.09 -8.34
N LYS A 88 -12.15 13.11 -9.21
CA LYS A 88 -13.20 14.14 -9.10
C LYS A 88 -14.62 13.57 -9.18
N ARG A 89 -14.85 12.57 -10.06
CA ARG A 89 -16.16 11.90 -10.19
C ARG A 89 -16.59 11.21 -8.90
N LEU A 90 -15.64 10.72 -8.12
CA LEU A 90 -15.93 10.06 -6.85
C LEU A 90 -16.21 11.07 -5.73
N ILE A 91 -15.43 12.16 -5.65
CA ILE A 91 -15.64 13.24 -4.67
C ILE A 91 -17.01 13.90 -4.87
N ARG A 92 -17.48 14.06 -6.11
CA ARG A 92 -18.81 14.65 -6.40
C ARG A 92 -20.00 13.77 -6.04
N ARG A 93 -19.80 12.51 -5.63
CA ARG A 93 -20.87 11.60 -5.20
C ARG A 93 -21.06 11.55 -3.68
N GLU A 94 -20.35 12.41 -2.96
CA GLU A 94 -20.52 12.70 -1.52
C GLU A 94 -21.14 14.09 -1.35
#